data_AF-A0A919X302-F1
#
_entry.id   AF-A0A919X302-F1
#
_cell.length_a   1.000
_cell.length_b   1.000
_cell.length_c   1.000
_cell.angle_alpha   90.00
_cell.angle_beta   90.00
_cell.angle_gamma   90.00
#
_symmetry.space_group_name_H-M   'P 1'
#
loop_
_entity.id
_entity.type
_entity.pdbx_description
1 polymer ?
#
loop_
_entity_poly.entity_id
_entity_poly.type
_entity_poly.pdbx_seq_one_letter_code
_entity_poly.pdbx_strand_id
1 'polypeptide(L)'
;MFKKRSLLIGLFSLTMLLTACSEREGPITAEDIPDEPSKDDIASAILWDSNGDIADIIDDNFPLMNTIKENSQTAEIYATKEFDLTGLSSVLSTAIKPEEISEVKDNQQILIYPDDFVTLRESDEDQDVLLIEVASDEFVRKNYSSNFLSTYFTIRVLENMLGADNWGSQSRGEYRGMKNVPRRGDTTFRGGGPGAGK
;
A
#
# COMPACT_ATOMS: atom_id res chain seq x y z
N MET A 1 75.35 5.67 10.08
CA MET A 1 74.97 4.24 10.03
C MET A 1 73.46 4.14 9.92
N PHE A 2 72.96 3.57 8.81
CA PHE A 2 71.57 3.17 8.59
C PHE A 2 71.27 1.82 9.24
N LYS A 3 70.08 1.62 9.82
CA LYS A 3 69.18 0.50 9.45
C LYS A 3 67.78 0.60 10.07
N LYS A 4 66.79 0.37 9.19
CA LYS A 4 65.34 0.25 9.41
C LYS A 4 64.96 -1.09 10.07
N ARG A 5 63.77 -1.15 10.71
CA ARG A 5 62.74 -2.23 10.77
C ARG A 5 61.65 -1.80 11.80
N SER A 6 60.41 -1.43 11.47
CA SER A 6 59.25 -2.13 10.84
C SER A 6 58.46 -3.03 11.81
N LEU A 7 57.20 -2.62 12.10
CA LEU A 7 55.95 -3.37 12.48
C LEU A 7 55.06 -2.39 13.29
N LEU A 8 53.97 -1.75 12.84
CA LEU A 8 52.72 -2.19 12.17
C LEU A 8 51.88 -3.13 13.05
N ILE A 9 50.95 -2.56 13.84
CA ILE A 9 49.68 -3.09 14.42
C ILE A 9 49.04 -1.87 15.11
N GLY A 10 47.79 -1.46 14.93
CA GLY A 10 46.68 -1.90 14.11
C GLY A 10 45.58 -0.88 14.41
N LEU A 11 45.25 -0.06 13.42
CA LEU A 11 44.13 0.88 13.45
C LEU A 11 42.86 0.03 13.62
N PHE A 12 42.30 -0.01 14.82
CA PHE A 12 41.03 -0.70 15.07
C PHE A 12 39.95 0.09 14.31
N SER A 13 39.71 -0.36 13.09
CA SER A 13 38.76 0.24 12.17
C SER A 13 37.39 0.18 12.80
N LEU A 14 36.90 1.37 13.12
CA LEU A 14 35.53 1.80 12.99
C LEU A 14 34.89 1.14 11.77
N THR A 15 34.26 -0.02 11.97
CA THR A 15 33.24 -0.53 11.05
C THR A 15 31.92 -0.31 11.75
N MET A 16 31.48 0.95 11.69
CA MET A 16 30.07 1.26 11.83
C MET A 16 29.36 0.44 10.73
N LEU A 17 28.66 -0.61 11.13
CA LEU A 17 27.67 -1.28 10.29
C LEU A 17 26.55 -0.26 10.07
N LEU A 18 26.79 0.67 9.15
CA LEU A 18 25.73 1.34 8.43
C LEU A 18 25.13 0.24 7.55
N THR A 19 24.17 -0.50 8.12
CA THR A 19 23.14 -1.15 7.34
C THR A 19 22.46 -0.03 6.57
N ALA A 20 22.97 0.26 5.38
CA ALA A 20 22.22 1.03 4.41
C ALA A 20 20.97 0.19 4.12
N CYS A 21 19.82 0.63 4.62
CA CYS A 21 18.54 0.24 4.05
C CYS A 21 18.58 0.74 2.61
N SER A 22 19.11 -0.09 1.71
CA SER A 22 18.91 0.07 0.29
C SER A 22 17.41 -0.11 0.10
N GLU A 23 16.69 0.99 -0.13
CA GLU A 23 15.33 0.91 -0.67
C GLU A 23 15.45 0.04 -1.93
N ARG A 24 14.89 -1.17 -1.85
CA ARG A 24 14.94 -2.13 -2.96
C ARG A 24 14.01 -1.59 -4.03
N GLU A 25 14.58 -1.11 -5.14
CA GLU A 25 13.82 -0.76 -6.33
C GLU A 25 13.27 -2.05 -6.96
N GLY A 26 11.95 -2.24 -6.92
CA GLY A 26 11.34 -3.47 -7.42
C GLY A 26 9.87 -3.62 -7.05
N PRO A 27 9.22 -4.71 -7.51
CA PRO A 27 7.91 -5.11 -6.99
C PRO A 27 8.00 -5.46 -5.50
N ILE A 28 6.89 -5.33 -4.78
CA ILE A 28 6.82 -5.71 -3.36
C ILE A 28 6.79 -7.25 -3.28
N THR A 29 7.76 -7.81 -2.57
CA THR A 29 7.90 -9.25 -2.31
C THR A 29 7.80 -9.54 -0.82
N ALA A 30 7.64 -10.81 -0.45
CA ALA A 30 7.54 -11.25 0.95
C ALA A 30 8.76 -10.87 1.80
N GLU A 31 9.95 -10.76 1.17
CA GLU A 31 11.18 -10.32 1.84
C GLU A 31 11.15 -8.83 2.25
N ASP A 32 10.34 -8.02 1.58
CA ASP A 32 10.24 -6.58 1.84
C ASP A 32 9.26 -6.27 2.97
N ILE A 33 8.37 -7.21 3.29
CA ILE A 33 7.37 -7.10 4.34
C ILE A 33 8.04 -7.44 5.69
N PRO A 34 7.99 -6.53 6.68
CA PRO A 34 8.57 -6.78 8.00
C PRO A 34 7.95 -8.01 8.69
N ASP A 35 8.49 -8.36 9.86
CA ASP A 35 7.88 -9.41 10.68
C ASP A 35 6.48 -8.95 11.13
N GLU A 36 5.49 -9.80 10.91
CA GLU A 36 4.10 -9.55 11.23
C GLU A 36 3.69 -10.36 12.48
N PRO A 37 2.72 -9.87 13.29
CA PRO A 37 2.03 -10.72 14.25
C PRO A 37 1.34 -11.90 13.54
N SER A 38 0.94 -12.92 14.30
CA SER A 38 0.26 -14.06 13.68
C SER A 38 -1.09 -13.64 13.06
N LYS A 39 -1.52 -14.32 12.01
CA LYS A 39 -2.86 -14.16 11.42
C LYS A 39 -3.99 -14.03 12.45
N ASP A 40 -4.00 -14.87 13.48
CA ASP A 40 -5.03 -14.87 14.52
C ASP A 40 -4.96 -13.63 15.42
N ASP A 41 -3.74 -13.14 15.71
CA ASP A 41 -3.54 -11.90 16.47
C ASP A 41 -4.00 -10.68 15.68
N ILE A 42 -3.65 -10.60 14.38
CA ILE A 42 -4.08 -9.52 13.49
C ILE A 42 -5.60 -9.52 13.35
N ALA A 43 -6.21 -10.69 13.09
CA ALA A 43 -7.66 -10.81 12.97
C ALA A 43 -8.38 -10.39 14.26
N SER A 44 -7.83 -10.76 15.42
CA SER A 44 -8.39 -10.38 16.71
C SER A 44 -8.28 -8.88 16.97
N ALA A 45 -7.17 -8.24 16.57
CA ALA A 45 -6.97 -6.80 16.69
C ALA A 45 -8.00 -6.03 15.83
N ILE A 46 -8.14 -6.42 14.56
CA ILE A 46 -9.12 -5.82 13.64
C ILE A 46 -10.55 -5.95 14.17
N LEU A 47 -10.92 -7.13 14.70
CA LEU A 47 -12.27 -7.36 15.22
C LEU A 47 -12.55 -6.65 16.54
N TRP A 48 -11.52 -6.33 17.32
CA TRP A 48 -11.67 -5.60 18.59
C TRP A 48 -11.84 -4.09 18.36
N ASP A 49 -11.19 -3.55 17.33
CA ASP A 49 -11.29 -2.14 16.95
C ASP A 49 -12.35 -1.86 15.88
N SER A 50 -13.50 -2.54 15.97
CA SER A 50 -14.58 -2.42 14.99
C SER A 50 -15.34 -1.07 15.02
N ASN A 51 -14.87 -0.09 15.80
CA ASN A 51 -15.48 1.24 15.90
C ASN A 51 -14.66 2.33 15.19
N GLY A 52 -13.46 2.00 14.70
CA GLY A 52 -12.60 2.89 13.94
C GLY A 52 -13.05 3.06 12.49
N ASP A 53 -12.33 3.90 11.76
CA ASP A 53 -12.41 3.96 10.30
C ASP A 53 -11.63 2.77 9.68
N ILE A 54 -12.02 2.33 8.48
CA ILE A 54 -11.32 1.22 7.82
C ILE A 54 -9.87 1.56 7.48
N ALA A 55 -9.59 2.82 7.14
CA ALA A 55 -8.24 3.29 6.85
C ALA A 55 -7.35 3.17 8.10
N ASP A 56 -7.84 3.60 9.26
CA ASP A 56 -7.15 3.49 10.54
C ASP A 56 -6.89 2.02 10.91
N ILE A 57 -7.89 1.15 10.74
CA ILE A 57 -7.73 -0.30 10.97
C ILE A 57 -6.62 -0.88 10.09
N ILE A 58 -6.57 -0.49 8.81
CA ILE A 58 -5.54 -1.01 7.90
C ILE A 58 -4.16 -0.47 8.29
N ASP A 59 -4.05 0.82 8.60
CA ASP A 59 -2.78 1.46 8.99
C ASP A 59 -2.20 0.88 10.28
N ASP A 60 -3.05 0.61 11.27
CA ASP A 60 -2.62 0.09 12.56
C ASP A 60 -2.16 -1.38 12.50
N ASN A 61 -2.64 -2.14 11.51
CA ASN A 61 -2.43 -3.59 11.46
C ASN A 61 -1.49 -4.06 10.35
N PHE A 62 -1.24 -3.25 9.32
CA PHE A 62 -0.44 -3.64 8.18
C PHE A 62 0.71 -2.65 7.91
N PRO A 63 1.86 -3.13 7.43
CA PRO A 63 2.97 -2.25 7.10
C PRO A 63 2.69 -1.44 5.83
N LEU A 64 2.84 -0.11 5.92
CA LEU A 64 2.79 0.79 4.75
C LEU A 64 3.98 0.51 3.82
N MET A 65 3.68 0.12 2.59
CA MET A 65 4.68 -0.26 1.60
C MET A 65 4.99 0.86 0.60
N ASN A 66 3.96 1.62 0.20
CA ASN A 66 4.07 2.72 -0.76
C ASN A 66 2.91 3.73 -0.59
N THR A 67 3.11 4.94 -1.09
CA THR A 67 2.05 5.95 -1.20
C THR A 67 2.03 6.48 -2.63
N ILE A 68 0.93 6.28 -3.33
CA ILE A 68 0.68 6.87 -4.64
C ILE A 68 0.21 8.31 -4.41
N LYS A 69 0.85 9.26 -5.08
CA LYS A 69 0.50 10.68 -5.00
C LYS A 69 0.15 11.20 -6.38
N GLU A 70 -1.09 11.59 -6.57
CA GLU A 70 -1.57 12.23 -7.79
C GLU A 70 -2.15 13.60 -7.43
N ASN A 71 -1.49 14.65 -7.92
CA ASN A 71 -1.76 16.03 -7.51
C ASN A 71 -1.68 16.22 -5.98
N SER A 72 -2.83 16.46 -5.34
CA SER A 72 -2.97 16.64 -3.89
C SER A 72 -3.70 15.48 -3.20
N GLN A 73 -4.06 14.42 -3.93
CA GLN A 73 -4.65 13.22 -3.33
C GLN A 73 -3.62 12.10 -3.22
N THR A 74 -3.86 11.22 -2.25
CA THR A 74 -3.04 10.04 -2.00
C THR A 74 -3.87 8.77 -1.97
N ALA A 75 -3.25 7.67 -2.36
CA ALA A 75 -3.68 6.32 -2.05
C ALA A 75 -2.50 5.58 -1.41
N GLU A 76 -2.76 4.80 -0.39
CA GLU A 76 -1.75 4.11 0.41
C GLU A 76 -1.80 2.62 0.10
N ILE A 77 -0.62 2.01 -0.01
CA ILE A 77 -0.49 0.60 -0.33
C ILE A 77 0.23 -0.08 0.83
N TYR A 78 -0.45 -1.04 1.42
CA TYR A 78 0.01 -1.93 2.46
C TYR A 78 0.20 -3.33 1.89
N ALA A 79 0.85 -4.21 2.64
CA ALA A 79 0.99 -5.60 2.25
C ALA A 79 1.04 -6.53 3.46
N THR A 80 0.64 -7.79 3.27
CA THR A 80 0.71 -8.83 4.29
C THR A 80 1.04 -10.19 3.68
N LYS A 81 1.67 -11.05 4.48
CA LYS A 81 1.91 -12.48 4.18
C LYS A 81 0.93 -13.40 4.91
N GLU A 82 0.18 -12.88 5.87
CA GLU A 82 -0.62 -13.69 6.80
C GLU A 82 -2.02 -14.01 6.27
N PHE A 83 -2.48 -13.30 5.24
CA PHE A 83 -3.82 -13.45 4.68
C PHE A 83 -3.82 -13.70 3.18
N ASP A 84 -4.75 -14.56 2.77
CA ASP A 84 -5.23 -14.60 1.39
C ASP A 84 -6.35 -13.57 1.19
N LEU A 85 -6.68 -13.29 -0.07
CA LEU A 85 -7.67 -12.27 -0.44
C LEU A 85 -9.02 -12.52 0.23
N THR A 86 -9.52 -13.76 0.19
CA THR A 86 -10.84 -14.09 0.73
C THR A 86 -10.85 -14.03 2.26
N GLY A 87 -9.77 -14.47 2.91
CA GLY A 87 -9.63 -14.42 4.37
C GLY A 87 -9.63 -12.99 4.89
N LEU A 88 -8.80 -12.11 4.32
CA LEU A 88 -8.77 -10.71 4.76
C LEU A 88 -10.07 -9.98 4.46
N SER A 89 -10.65 -10.17 3.27
CA SER A 89 -11.95 -9.59 2.91
C SER A 89 -13.04 -9.96 3.93
N SER A 90 -13.07 -11.23 4.36
CA SER A 90 -14.02 -11.69 5.38
C SER A 90 -13.78 -11.05 6.74
N VAL A 91 -12.52 -10.87 7.16
CA VAL A 91 -12.19 -10.26 8.45
C VAL A 91 -12.57 -8.76 8.45
N LEU A 92 -12.15 -8.02 7.43
CA LEU A 92 -12.46 -6.59 7.30
C LEU A 92 -13.97 -6.35 7.24
N SER A 93 -14.70 -7.13 6.44
CA SER A 93 -16.17 -6.98 6.32
C SER A 93 -16.96 -7.42 7.55
N THR A 94 -16.37 -8.28 8.39
CA THR A 94 -16.95 -8.65 9.69
C THR A 94 -16.72 -7.57 10.74
N ALA A 95 -15.53 -6.95 10.74
CA ALA A 95 -15.20 -5.86 11.66
C ALA A 95 -16.01 -4.61 11.32
N ILE A 96 -15.90 -4.13 10.07
CA ILE A 96 -16.65 -2.98 9.58
C ILE A 96 -17.41 -3.41 8.34
N LYS A 97 -18.73 -3.25 8.37
CA LYS A 97 -19.57 -3.60 7.23
C LYS A 97 -19.36 -2.58 6.09
N PRO A 98 -18.83 -3.00 4.92
CA PRO A 98 -18.76 -2.14 3.75
C PRO A 98 -20.16 -1.85 3.19
N GLU A 99 -20.29 -0.73 2.49
CA GLU A 99 -21.49 -0.39 1.75
C GLU A 99 -21.71 -1.33 0.56
N GLU A 100 -20.63 -1.67 -0.15
CA GLU A 100 -20.63 -2.64 -1.26
C GLU A 100 -19.36 -3.48 -1.28
N ILE A 101 -19.47 -4.71 -1.76
CA ILE A 101 -18.35 -5.62 -1.99
C ILE A 101 -18.47 -6.14 -3.41
N SER A 102 -17.40 -6.01 -4.19
CA SER A 102 -17.35 -6.56 -5.54
C SER A 102 -17.11 -8.08 -5.54
N GLU A 103 -17.42 -8.71 -6.67
CA GLU A 103 -16.94 -10.07 -6.95
C GLU A 103 -15.42 -10.07 -7.08
N VAL A 104 -14.79 -11.21 -6.74
CA VAL A 104 -13.37 -11.41 -7.02
C VAL A 104 -13.17 -11.58 -8.52
N LYS A 105 -12.37 -10.72 -9.14
CA LYS A 105 -12.00 -10.76 -10.57
C LYS A 105 -10.53 -10.42 -10.71
N ASP A 106 -9.82 -11.14 -11.58
CA ASP A 106 -8.40 -10.92 -11.84
C ASP A 106 -7.54 -10.85 -10.56
N ASN A 107 -7.78 -11.79 -9.64
CA ASN A 107 -7.17 -11.91 -8.30
C ASN A 107 -7.29 -10.62 -7.46
N GLN A 108 -8.39 -9.90 -7.65
CA GLN A 108 -8.65 -8.64 -6.99
C GLN A 108 -10.10 -8.53 -6.52
N GLN A 109 -10.30 -7.86 -5.40
CA GLN A 109 -11.60 -7.48 -4.88
C GLN A 109 -11.54 -6.08 -4.30
N ILE A 110 -12.60 -5.32 -4.53
CA ILE A 110 -12.78 -3.97 -4.01
C ILE A 110 -13.95 -3.99 -3.02
N LEU A 111 -13.73 -3.41 -1.85
CA LEU A 111 -14.71 -3.15 -0.80
C LEU A 111 -14.86 -1.62 -0.70
N ILE A 112 -16.11 -1.14 -0.70
CA ILE A 112 -16.41 0.28 -0.61
C ILE A 112 -16.95 0.60 0.79
N TYR A 113 -16.30 1.52 1.47
CA TYR A 113 -16.69 2.09 2.75
C TYR A 113 -17.15 3.54 2.53
N PRO A 114 -17.73 4.21 3.55
CA PRO A 114 -18.30 5.54 3.37
C PRO A 114 -17.34 6.61 2.84
N ASP A 115 -16.05 6.56 3.23
CA ASP A 115 -15.05 7.55 2.86
C ASP A 115 -13.87 6.96 2.05
N ASP A 116 -13.79 5.63 1.96
CA ASP A 116 -12.63 4.89 1.42
C ASP A 116 -13.00 3.69 0.55
N PHE A 117 -12.16 3.47 -0.46
CA PHE A 117 -12.12 2.27 -1.27
C PHE A 117 -10.94 1.42 -0.83
N VAL A 118 -11.22 0.19 -0.38
CA VAL A 118 -10.21 -0.80 -0.06
C VAL A 118 -10.11 -1.81 -1.20
N THR A 119 -8.96 -1.89 -1.85
CA THR A 119 -8.69 -2.89 -2.88
C THR A 119 -7.72 -3.94 -2.35
N LEU A 120 -8.15 -5.20 -2.35
CA LEU A 120 -7.32 -6.36 -2.05
C LEU A 120 -6.88 -7.00 -3.36
N ARG A 121 -5.58 -7.24 -3.54
CA ARG A 121 -5.03 -7.85 -4.76
C ARG A 121 -3.90 -8.80 -4.43
N GLU A 122 -3.98 -10.03 -4.91
CA GLU A 122 -2.84 -10.96 -4.83
C GLU A 122 -1.72 -10.43 -5.73
N SER A 123 -0.48 -10.41 -5.22
CA SER A 123 0.66 -9.93 -6.00
C SER A 123 0.96 -10.88 -7.16
N ASP A 124 1.05 -10.34 -8.38
CA ASP A 124 1.44 -11.08 -9.57
C ASP A 124 2.92 -11.51 -9.53
N GLU A 125 3.72 -10.84 -8.69
CA GLU A 125 5.17 -11.00 -8.59
C GLU A 125 5.57 -11.96 -7.46
N ASP A 126 4.73 -12.09 -6.44
CA ASP A 126 4.94 -12.97 -5.28
C ASP A 126 3.60 -13.46 -4.72
N GLN A 127 3.30 -14.75 -4.90
CA GLN A 127 2.00 -15.33 -4.52
C GLN A 127 1.79 -15.42 -3.00
N ASP A 128 2.85 -15.26 -2.21
CA ASP A 128 2.75 -15.20 -0.75
C ASP A 128 2.40 -13.79 -0.24
N VAL A 129 2.21 -12.82 -1.14
CA VAL A 129 1.93 -11.43 -0.81
C VAL A 129 0.52 -11.02 -1.24
N LEU A 130 -0.26 -10.53 -0.28
CA LEU A 130 -1.50 -9.80 -0.52
C LEU A 130 -1.23 -8.30 -0.40
N LEU A 131 -1.57 -7.54 -1.45
CA LEU A 131 -1.52 -6.08 -1.45
C LEU A 131 -2.88 -5.50 -1.06
N ILE A 132 -2.85 -4.41 -0.30
CA ILE A 132 -4.02 -3.71 0.21
C ILE A 132 -3.87 -2.24 -0.17
N GLU A 133 -4.71 -1.71 -1.05
CA GLU A 133 -4.77 -0.28 -1.35
C GLU A 133 -5.92 0.36 -0.58
N VAL A 134 -5.64 1.45 0.13
CA VAL A 134 -6.64 2.34 0.72
C VAL A 134 -6.64 3.64 -0.06
N ALA A 135 -7.77 3.95 -0.71
CA ALA A 135 -7.93 5.14 -1.53
C ALA A 135 -9.18 5.90 -1.13
N SER A 136 -9.00 7.16 -0.72
CA SER A 136 -10.12 8.05 -0.44
C SER A 136 -11.04 8.25 -1.64
N ASP A 137 -12.30 8.56 -1.37
CA ASP A 137 -13.30 8.94 -2.37
C ASP A 137 -12.82 10.02 -3.34
N GLU A 138 -12.05 11.01 -2.84
CA GLU A 138 -11.51 12.08 -3.69
C GLU A 138 -10.46 11.54 -4.67
N PHE A 139 -9.57 10.66 -4.20
CA PHE A 139 -8.58 10.01 -5.06
C PHE A 139 -9.27 9.17 -6.12
N VAL A 140 -10.28 8.38 -5.74
CA VAL A 140 -11.04 7.53 -6.65
C VAL A 140 -11.74 8.37 -7.71
N ARG A 141 -12.48 9.42 -7.31
CA ARG A 141 -13.21 10.28 -8.24
C ARG A 141 -12.34 10.89 -9.33
N LYS A 142 -11.11 11.26 -8.99
CA LYS A 142 -10.23 12.04 -9.88
C LYS A 142 -9.26 11.18 -10.67
N ASN A 143 -8.79 10.07 -10.10
CA ASN A 143 -7.67 9.33 -10.65
C ASN A 143 -8.07 7.98 -11.24
N TYR A 144 -9.12 7.33 -10.74
CA TYR A 144 -9.55 6.02 -11.24
C TYR A 144 -10.23 6.10 -12.59
N SER A 145 -9.86 5.17 -13.48
CA SER A 145 -10.55 4.96 -14.74
C SER A 145 -11.95 4.39 -14.51
N SER A 146 -12.96 5.01 -15.11
CA SER A 146 -14.34 4.54 -14.99
C SER A 146 -14.55 3.14 -15.56
N ASN A 147 -13.92 2.83 -16.69
CA ASN A 147 -13.97 1.50 -17.30
C ASN A 147 -13.40 0.43 -16.35
N PHE A 148 -12.35 0.77 -15.60
CA PHE A 148 -11.75 -0.15 -14.65
C PHE A 148 -12.72 -0.47 -13.51
N LEU A 149 -13.23 0.54 -12.79
CA LEU A 149 -14.18 0.29 -11.70
C LEU A 149 -15.50 -0.33 -12.18
N SER A 150 -15.91 -0.06 -13.43
CA SER A 150 -17.09 -0.68 -14.02
C SER A 150 -16.99 -2.20 -14.20
N THR A 151 -15.78 -2.76 -14.08
CA THR A 151 -15.56 -4.22 -14.07
C THR A 151 -16.04 -4.85 -12.77
N TYR A 152 -15.99 -4.10 -11.67
CA TYR A 152 -16.27 -4.54 -10.31
C TYR A 152 -17.66 -4.10 -9.84
N PHE A 153 -18.08 -2.89 -10.21
CA PHE A 153 -19.36 -2.31 -9.80
C PHE A 153 -20.11 -1.72 -10.98
N THR A 154 -21.43 -1.62 -10.86
CA THR A 154 -22.20 -0.88 -11.87
C THR A 154 -21.91 0.62 -11.75
N ILE A 155 -21.93 1.34 -12.88
CA ILE A 155 -21.73 2.80 -12.88
C ILE A 155 -22.73 3.49 -11.95
N ARG A 156 -23.98 3.03 -11.87
CA ARG A 156 -24.99 3.61 -10.98
C ARG A 156 -24.65 3.47 -9.50
N VAL A 157 -24.06 2.35 -9.09
CA VAL A 157 -23.58 2.16 -7.71
C VAL A 157 -22.44 3.15 -7.44
N LEU A 158 -21.47 3.22 -8.36
CA LEU A 158 -20.33 4.14 -8.25
C LEU A 158 -20.76 5.61 -8.24
N GLU A 159 -21.75 6.03 -9.01
CA GLU A 159 -22.25 7.42 -9.00
C GLU A 159 -22.93 7.78 -7.68
N ASN A 160 -23.68 6.83 -7.09
CA ASN A 160 -24.35 7.03 -5.79
C ASN A 160 -23.34 7.19 -4.65
N MET A 161 -22.41 6.25 -4.53
CA MET A 161 -21.33 6.26 -3.52
C MET A 161 -20.42 7.46 -3.76
N LEU A 162 -20.07 7.60 -5.03
CA LEU A 162 -19.43 8.74 -5.66
C LEU A 162 -20.06 10.08 -5.35
N GLY A 163 -21.33 10.20 -4.94
CA GLY A 163 -22.07 11.46 -4.89
C GLY A 163 -21.86 12.34 -6.14
N ALA A 164 -21.69 11.75 -7.33
CA ALA A 164 -21.21 12.41 -8.54
C ALA A 164 -21.97 11.91 -9.77
N ASP A 165 -22.97 12.68 -10.18
CA ASP A 165 -23.76 12.40 -11.38
C ASP A 165 -22.86 12.39 -12.63
N ASN A 166 -23.04 11.39 -13.49
CA ASN A 166 -22.28 11.20 -14.73
C ASN A 166 -20.77 10.98 -14.54
N TRP A 167 -20.32 10.59 -13.34
CA TRP A 167 -18.90 10.32 -13.05
C TRP A 167 -18.27 9.40 -14.09
N GLY A 168 -18.98 8.35 -14.52
CA GLY A 168 -18.45 7.39 -15.50
C GLY A 168 -18.06 8.02 -16.84
N SER A 169 -18.73 9.10 -17.25
CA SER A 169 -18.45 9.81 -18.51
C SER A 169 -17.50 11.00 -18.36
N GLN A 170 -17.40 11.55 -17.15
CA GLN A 170 -16.60 12.73 -16.85
C GLN A 170 -15.24 12.38 -16.26
N SER A 171 -15.10 11.21 -15.65
CA SER A 171 -13.83 10.72 -15.15
C SER A 171 -12.83 10.60 -16.29
N ARG A 172 -11.73 11.31 -16.16
CA ARG A 172 -10.55 11.23 -17.04
C ARG A 172 -9.41 10.49 -16.36
N GLY A 173 -9.70 9.80 -15.25
CA GLY A 173 -8.73 9.03 -14.52
C GLY A 173 -8.15 7.90 -15.38
N GLU A 174 -6.85 7.68 -15.25
CA GLU A 174 -6.13 6.61 -15.95
C GLU A 174 -5.69 5.50 -15.01
N TYR A 175 -5.80 5.70 -13.69
CA TYR A 175 -5.41 4.73 -12.68
C TYR A 175 -6.32 3.50 -12.71
N ARG A 176 -5.72 2.32 -12.62
CA ARG A 176 -6.40 1.00 -12.77
C ARG A 176 -6.03 0.07 -11.62
N GLY A 177 -5.89 0.62 -10.42
CA GLY A 177 -5.44 -0.11 -9.25
C GLY A 177 -3.98 -0.54 -9.32
N MET A 178 -3.61 -1.42 -8.41
CA MET A 178 -2.26 -1.93 -8.14
C MET A 178 -1.64 -2.79 -9.26
N LYS A 179 -2.18 -2.81 -10.49
CA LYS A 179 -1.60 -3.59 -11.59
C LYS A 179 -0.19 -3.12 -12.00
N ASN A 180 0.15 -1.86 -11.71
CA ASN A 180 1.47 -1.30 -11.91
C ASN A 180 1.85 -0.43 -10.70
N VAL A 181 1.81 -0.98 -9.47
CA VAL A 181 2.31 -0.23 -8.30
C VAL A 181 3.69 0.32 -8.66
N PRO A 182 3.88 1.66 -8.67
CA PRO A 182 5.17 2.23 -9.00
C PRO A 182 6.23 1.63 -8.09
N ARG A 183 7.37 1.24 -8.66
CA ARG A 183 8.47 0.64 -7.89
C ARG A 183 8.79 1.56 -6.72
N ARG A 184 9.00 0.99 -5.53
CA ARG A 184 9.41 1.74 -4.33
C ARG A 184 10.59 2.65 -4.73
N GLY A 185 10.44 3.97 -4.57
CA GLY A 185 11.40 4.99 -5.02
C GLY A 185 11.03 5.80 -6.28
N ASP A 186 9.97 5.42 -7.01
CA ASP A 186 9.48 6.15 -8.21
C ASP A 186 8.51 7.30 -7.88
N THR A 187 8.23 7.52 -6.59
CA THR A 187 7.51 8.73 -6.16
C THR A 187 8.42 9.93 -6.40
N THR A 188 7.88 11.04 -6.88
CA THR A 188 8.62 12.28 -7.21
C THR A 188 9.27 12.99 -6.00
N PHE A 189 9.42 12.30 -4.87
CA PHE A 189 10.09 12.78 -3.68
C PHE A 189 11.61 12.78 -3.85
N ARG A 190 12.13 13.74 -4.63
CA ARG A 190 13.47 14.26 -4.38
C ARG A 190 13.43 15.02 -3.07
N GLY A 191 13.81 14.34 -1.99
CA GLY A 191 14.02 14.96 -0.68
C GLY A 191 14.83 16.25 -0.83
N GLY A 192 14.18 17.38 -0.60
CA GLY A 192 14.81 18.68 -0.43
C GLY A 192 15.63 18.64 0.85
N GLY A 193 16.85 18.13 0.77
CA GLY A 193 17.83 18.24 1.83
C GLY A 193 18.11 19.74 2.11
N PRO A 194 18.21 20.16 3.38
CA PRO A 194 18.51 21.56 3.71
C PRO A 194 19.89 21.93 3.14
N GLY A 195 19.89 22.70 2.05
CA GLY A 195 21.08 23.38 1.57
C GLY A 195 21.45 24.52 2.53
N ALA A 196 22.13 24.19 3.61
CA ALA A 196 23.09 25.11 4.22
C ALA A 196 24.24 25.30 3.20
N GLY A 197 24.75 26.48 2.87
CA GLY A 197 24.52 27.86 3.24
C GLY A 197 25.41 28.70 2.31
N LYS A 198 25.35 30.02 2.45
CA LYS A 198 26.42 30.90 1.97
C LYS A 198 27.66 30.75 2.83
#